data_AF-A0A2T9ZUU8-F1
#
_entry.id   AF-A0A2T9ZUU8-F1
#
_cell.length_a   1.000
_cell.length_b   1.000
_cell.length_c   1.000
_cell.angle_alpha   90.00
_cell.angle_beta   90.00
_cell.angle_gamma   90.00
#
_symmetry.space_group_name_H-M   'P 1'
#
loop_
_entity.id
_entity.type
_entity.pdbx_description
1 polymer ?
#
loop_
_entity_poly.entity_id
_entity_poly.type
_entity_poly.pdbx_seq_one_letter_code
_entity_poly.pdbx_strand_id
1 'polypeptide(L)'
;MKLKWLAIAFLGSLSAQTHATVIFSDSNTHQINSSIFEDVRLENGSDLHITQGGAIITPATQTAIYGSSGGASTITLTGNASVIGGIDYQAWSNEEDAVIANDDSQILGQGERASGHGQGAVSGARRVEVADNARLIGADNGTNGGNGIDNTSSGAQFASIQGGEVIGGEGGQSGGNGIDGWIEVVGLDMSGGTIQGGDGINLGGHGVTTYGTISGTLSGGTIIGGGGVTGGDAVTSQQGLNLDISGGGLLGGDGGMYGGNAITTRYSYNSGNTNSTISGGYFDAGAGLIDDGWLLHLTGFGHFDITGGLFGYNNSGNGFGIFNNAVVDVYGWDLELNNDLLTGYLLDGSWIETSVTLAYNEFAPRGTLNLINRENFNVPEPGTLLLLMIGITGMGLIKRNRV
;
A
#
# COMPACT_ATOMS: atom_id res chain seq x y z
N MET A 1 -29.71 -43.43 58.50
CA MET A 1 -29.46 -43.77 57.08
C MET A 1 -30.22 -42.76 56.23
N LYS A 2 -29.53 -41.85 55.52
CA LYS A 2 -29.24 -41.90 54.04
C LYS A 2 -30.55 -41.86 53.23
N LEU A 3 -30.84 -40.96 52.29
CA LEU A 3 -30.02 -40.10 51.42
C LEU A 3 -30.97 -39.00 50.83
N LYS A 4 -30.70 -37.72 51.05
CA LYS A 4 -30.31 -36.68 50.07
C LYS A 4 -31.16 -36.54 48.79
N TRP A 5 -31.82 -35.39 48.73
CA TRP A 5 -32.17 -34.63 47.53
C TRP A 5 -30.97 -34.53 46.58
N LEU A 6 -31.18 -34.84 45.30
CA LEU A 6 -30.25 -34.53 44.23
C LEU A 6 -31.02 -33.76 43.16
N ALA A 7 -31.09 -32.43 43.33
CA ALA A 7 -31.32 -31.52 42.23
C ALA A 7 -29.99 -31.31 41.54
N ILE A 8 -29.85 -31.84 40.32
CA ILE A 8 -28.72 -31.54 39.45
C ILE A 8 -29.00 -30.15 38.86
N ALA A 9 -28.46 -29.12 39.50
CA ALA A 9 -28.28 -27.83 38.86
C ALA A 9 -26.95 -27.89 38.10
N PHE A 10 -27.00 -28.30 36.83
CA PHE A 10 -25.96 -27.98 35.86
C PHE A 10 -26.14 -26.51 35.46
N LEU A 11 -25.91 -25.59 36.40
CA LEU A 11 -25.53 -24.23 36.07
C LEU A 11 -24.04 -24.31 35.78
N GLY A 12 -23.71 -24.57 34.51
CA GLY A 12 -22.38 -24.26 34.02
C GLY A 12 -22.11 -22.80 34.36
N SER A 13 -21.13 -22.58 35.22
CA SER A 13 -20.53 -21.27 35.37
C SER A 13 -19.98 -20.89 34.01
N LEU A 14 -20.75 -20.12 33.24
CA LEU A 14 -20.16 -19.16 32.32
C LEU A 14 -19.28 -18.28 33.20
N SER A 15 -17.98 -18.58 33.25
CA SER A 15 -17.02 -17.58 33.70
C SER A 15 -17.18 -16.44 32.71
N ALA A 16 -17.89 -15.38 33.11
CA ALA A 16 -17.67 -14.09 32.50
C ALA A 16 -16.18 -13.82 32.67
N GLN A 17 -15.40 -13.95 31.59
CA GLN A 17 -14.05 -13.44 31.57
C GLN A 17 -14.18 -11.95 31.89
N THR A 18 -13.75 -11.56 33.08
CA THR A 18 -13.58 -10.16 33.41
C THR A 18 -12.40 -9.67 32.59
N HIS A 19 -12.67 -8.92 31.52
CA HIS A 19 -11.64 -8.19 30.79
C HIS A 19 -11.12 -7.06 31.68
N ALA A 20 -9.80 -6.95 31.81
CA ALA A 20 -9.10 -5.91 32.55
C ALA A 20 -8.15 -5.17 31.60
N THR A 21 -8.03 -3.86 31.76
CA THR A 21 -7.05 -3.07 31.00
C THR A 21 -5.72 -3.02 31.76
N VAL A 22 -4.62 -3.34 31.10
CA VAL A 22 -3.26 -3.09 31.61
C VAL A 22 -2.86 -1.66 31.24
N ILE A 23 -2.56 -0.82 32.23
CA ILE A 23 -2.22 0.60 32.01
C ILE A 23 -0.75 0.84 32.33
N PHE A 24 0.00 1.35 31.36
CA PHE A 24 1.36 1.85 31.53
C PHE A 24 1.34 3.37 31.41
N SER A 25 1.70 4.09 32.49
CA SER A 25 1.54 5.55 32.58
C SER A 25 2.72 6.27 33.22
N ASP A 26 3.92 5.67 33.15
CA ASP A 26 5.13 6.09 33.87
C ASP A 26 6.24 6.65 32.96
N SER A 27 5.97 6.79 31.66
CA SER A 27 6.93 7.28 30.65
C SER A 27 8.16 6.37 30.47
N ASN A 28 8.07 5.10 30.87
CA ASN A 28 9.10 4.10 30.65
C ASN A 28 8.74 3.16 29.50
N THR A 29 9.73 2.42 29.02
CA THR A 29 9.53 1.28 28.11
C THR A 29 9.17 0.03 28.88
N HIS A 30 8.05 -0.60 28.52
CA HIS A 30 7.58 -1.86 29.09
C HIS A 30 7.81 -3.00 28.11
N GLN A 31 8.03 -4.21 28.62
CA GLN A 31 8.28 -5.38 27.78
C GLN A 31 7.24 -6.47 28.02
N ILE A 32 6.71 -7.03 26.93
CA ILE A 32 5.86 -8.22 26.93
C ILE A 32 6.56 -9.34 26.15
N ASN A 33 6.75 -10.49 26.79
CA ASN A 33 7.37 -11.68 26.20
C ASN A 33 6.53 -12.96 26.41
N SER A 34 5.26 -12.78 26.77
CA SER A 34 4.27 -13.85 26.91
C SER A 34 2.91 -13.37 26.43
N SER A 35 1.94 -14.28 26.31
CA SER A 35 0.59 -13.94 25.88
C SER A 35 -0.23 -13.33 27.01
N ILE A 36 -0.86 -12.19 26.73
CA ILE A 36 -1.89 -11.57 27.54
C ILE A 36 -3.22 -11.55 26.77
N PHE A 37 -4.33 -11.69 27.49
CA PHE A 37 -5.68 -11.78 26.94
C PHE A 37 -6.54 -10.58 27.39
N GLU A 38 -5.91 -9.42 27.39
CA GLU A 38 -6.36 -8.18 27.99
C GLU A 38 -5.92 -7.02 27.10
N ASP A 39 -6.62 -5.88 27.13
CA ASP A 39 -6.20 -4.69 26.40
C ASP A 39 -5.08 -3.94 27.14
N VAL A 40 -4.18 -3.33 26.38
CA VAL A 40 -3.09 -2.50 26.91
C VAL A 40 -3.35 -1.05 26.58
N ARG A 41 -3.13 -0.17 27.55
CA ARG A 41 -3.21 1.27 27.37
C ARG A 41 -1.88 1.92 27.73
N LEU A 42 -1.34 2.68 26.78
CA LEU A 42 -0.14 3.49 26.94
C LEU A 42 -0.55 4.93 27.22
N GLU A 43 -0.05 5.50 28.30
CA GLU A 43 -0.27 6.88 28.70
C GLU A 43 1.07 7.57 29.04
N ASN A 44 1.06 8.90 29.04
CA ASN A 44 2.22 9.71 29.43
C ASN A 44 3.50 9.38 28.64
N GLY A 45 3.40 9.04 27.35
CA GLY A 45 4.56 8.68 26.51
C GLY A 45 5.28 7.39 26.96
N SER A 46 4.54 6.44 27.53
CA SER A 46 5.11 5.12 27.86
C SER A 46 5.25 4.29 26.58
N ASP A 47 6.40 3.64 26.41
CA ASP A 47 6.66 2.78 25.25
C ASP A 47 6.34 1.32 25.56
N LEU A 48 6.13 0.52 24.51
CA LEU A 48 5.89 -0.91 24.63
C LEU A 48 6.73 -1.69 23.63
N HIS A 49 7.46 -2.69 24.13
CA HIS A 49 8.19 -3.66 23.33
C HIS A 49 7.60 -5.06 23.50
N ILE A 50 6.99 -5.58 22.44
CA ILE A 50 6.50 -6.97 22.40
C ILE A 50 7.57 -7.79 21.68
N THR A 51 8.18 -8.70 22.43
CA THR A 51 9.31 -9.52 21.95
C THR A 51 8.86 -10.95 21.64
N GLN A 52 9.79 -11.78 21.16
CA GLN A 52 9.58 -13.19 20.81
C GLN A 52 8.67 -13.94 21.81
N GLY A 53 7.61 -14.56 21.29
CA GLY A 53 6.60 -15.29 22.06
C GLY A 53 5.57 -14.40 22.79
N GLY A 54 5.75 -13.08 22.77
CA GLY A 54 4.79 -12.12 23.29
C GLY A 54 3.55 -12.02 22.42
N ALA A 55 2.38 -11.97 23.05
CA ALA A 55 1.14 -11.74 22.33
C ALA A 55 0.15 -10.90 23.13
N ILE A 56 -0.62 -10.05 22.46
CA ILE A 56 -1.75 -9.33 23.04
C ILE A 56 -2.98 -9.71 22.22
N ILE A 57 -3.97 -10.30 22.87
CA ILE A 57 -5.13 -10.87 22.20
C ILE A 57 -6.39 -10.36 22.88
N THR A 58 -7.15 -9.53 22.18
CA THR A 58 -8.44 -9.03 22.67
C THR A 58 -9.62 -9.68 21.94
N PRO A 59 -10.84 -9.57 22.49
CA PRO A 59 -12.07 -9.87 21.76
C PRO A 59 -12.27 -8.95 20.55
N ALA A 60 -13.04 -9.42 19.56
CA ALA A 60 -13.26 -8.73 18.28
C ALA A 60 -13.91 -7.33 18.34
N THR A 61 -14.37 -6.93 19.51
CA THR A 61 -15.00 -5.63 19.78
C THR A 61 -14.04 -4.62 20.40
N GLN A 62 -12.78 -4.99 20.61
CA GLN A 62 -11.83 -4.22 21.43
C GLN A 62 -10.46 -4.12 20.77
N THR A 63 -9.94 -2.90 20.75
CA THR A 63 -8.55 -2.62 20.40
C THR A 63 -7.60 -3.33 21.35
N ALA A 64 -6.56 -3.97 20.82
CA ALA A 64 -5.57 -4.66 21.64
C ALA A 64 -4.64 -3.69 22.39
N ILE A 65 -4.21 -2.63 21.70
CA ILE A 65 -3.34 -1.60 22.27
C ILE A 65 -3.87 -0.22 21.95
N TYR A 66 -4.10 0.58 22.98
CA TYR A 66 -4.54 1.97 22.85
C TYR A 66 -3.47 2.95 23.33
N GLY A 67 -2.92 3.75 22.42
CA GLY A 67 -2.04 4.87 22.71
C GLY A 67 -2.84 6.13 23.03
N SER A 68 -2.64 6.71 24.21
CA SER A 68 -3.41 7.87 24.68
C SER A 68 -2.55 9.13 24.85
N SER A 69 -3.21 10.29 24.91
CA SER A 69 -2.56 11.60 25.06
C SER A 69 -1.63 11.70 26.27
N GLY A 70 -0.46 12.31 26.08
CA GLY A 70 0.45 12.65 27.19
C GLY A 70 1.94 12.57 26.86
N GLY A 71 2.30 12.40 25.59
CA GLY A 71 3.66 12.22 25.10
C GLY A 71 3.69 11.18 23.98
N ALA A 72 4.60 11.35 23.03
CA ALA A 72 4.83 10.38 21.95
C ALA A 72 5.15 9.01 22.55
N SER A 73 4.54 7.95 22.02
CA SER A 73 4.79 6.57 22.44
C SER A 73 5.07 5.68 21.24
N THR A 74 6.02 4.77 21.43
CA THR A 74 6.45 3.80 20.43
C THR A 74 6.03 2.40 20.83
N ILE A 75 5.35 1.70 19.92
CA ILE A 75 5.05 0.28 20.04
C ILE A 75 5.94 -0.49 19.06
N THR A 76 6.82 -1.33 19.60
CA THR A 76 7.76 -2.14 18.82
C THR A 76 7.41 -3.62 18.93
N LEU A 77 7.36 -4.33 17.80
CA LEU A 77 7.17 -5.77 17.72
C LEU A 77 8.40 -6.41 17.06
N THR A 78 8.95 -7.46 17.69
CA THR A 78 10.09 -8.23 17.16
C THR A 78 9.93 -9.73 17.37
N GLY A 79 10.73 -10.52 16.69
CA GLY A 79 10.60 -11.98 16.63
C GLY A 79 9.27 -12.39 16.01
N ASN A 80 8.55 -13.29 16.68
CA ASN A 80 7.21 -13.74 16.28
C ASN A 80 6.10 -13.13 17.16
N ALA A 81 6.29 -11.89 17.63
CA ALA A 81 5.32 -11.17 18.43
C ALA A 81 3.98 -10.99 17.68
N SER A 82 2.85 -11.06 18.39
CA SER A 82 1.52 -10.95 17.77
C SER A 82 0.58 -10.02 18.53
N VAL A 83 -0.10 -9.14 17.81
CA VAL A 83 -1.17 -8.29 18.33
C VAL A 83 -2.44 -8.61 17.56
N ILE A 84 -3.46 -9.08 18.27
CA ILE A 84 -4.77 -9.43 17.71
C ILE A 84 -5.80 -8.50 18.35
N GLY A 85 -6.38 -7.63 17.53
CA GLY A 85 -7.25 -6.52 17.95
C GLY A 85 -6.75 -5.16 17.46
N GLY A 86 -5.62 -5.09 16.75
CA GLY A 86 -5.05 -3.86 16.22
C GLY A 86 -4.48 -2.91 17.28
N ILE A 87 -3.85 -1.84 16.78
CA ILE A 87 -3.26 -0.75 17.55
C ILE A 87 -3.97 0.53 17.16
N ASP A 88 -4.41 1.32 18.14
CA ASP A 88 -5.08 2.59 17.90
C ASP A 88 -4.47 3.71 18.75
N TYR A 89 -4.09 4.79 18.10
CA TYR A 89 -3.60 6.01 18.74
C TYR A 89 -4.67 7.09 18.73
N GLN A 90 -4.73 7.85 19.81
CA GLN A 90 -5.66 8.96 19.92
C GLN A 90 -5.33 10.08 18.91
N ALA A 91 -6.23 10.29 17.96
CA ALA A 91 -6.07 11.01 16.70
C ALA A 91 -5.76 12.54 16.73
N TRP A 92 -5.26 13.12 17.82
CA TRP A 92 -5.21 14.59 17.98
C TRP A 92 -3.92 15.15 18.60
N SER A 93 -2.91 14.33 18.86
CA SER A 93 -1.63 14.82 19.39
C SER A 93 -0.71 15.26 18.23
N ASN A 94 0.15 16.25 18.49
CA ASN A 94 1.25 16.59 17.58
C ASN A 94 2.49 15.69 17.81
N GLU A 95 2.27 14.55 18.44
CA GLU A 95 3.31 13.69 18.99
C GLU A 95 3.71 12.65 17.94
N GLU A 96 4.98 12.26 17.93
CA GLU A 96 5.54 11.33 16.95
C GLU A 96 5.25 9.88 17.37
N ASP A 97 3.96 9.54 17.47
CA ASP A 97 3.49 8.21 17.78
C ASP A 97 3.89 7.21 16.68
N ALA A 98 4.51 6.10 17.08
CA ALA A 98 5.18 5.20 16.15
C ALA A 98 4.86 3.73 16.40
N VAL A 99 4.61 2.98 15.32
CA VAL A 99 4.55 1.51 15.33
C VAL A 99 5.69 0.97 14.48
N ILE A 100 6.49 0.08 15.06
CA ILE A 100 7.63 -0.55 14.39
C ILE A 100 7.44 -2.07 14.47
N ALA A 101 7.25 -2.73 13.32
CA ALA A 101 7.06 -4.17 13.21
C ALA A 101 8.18 -4.79 12.36
N ASN A 102 8.94 -5.72 12.97
CA ASN A 102 10.09 -6.38 12.34
C ASN A 102 9.97 -7.91 12.43
N ASP A 103 10.96 -8.63 11.90
CA ASP A 103 11.05 -10.09 11.90
C ASP A 103 9.78 -10.76 11.34
N ASP A 104 9.19 -11.74 12.06
CA ASP A 104 7.95 -12.44 11.69
C ASP A 104 6.74 -11.92 12.52
N SER A 105 6.80 -10.67 12.98
CA SER A 105 5.75 -10.11 13.84
C SER A 105 4.46 -9.83 13.09
N GLN A 106 3.33 -9.85 13.80
CA GLN A 106 2.01 -9.69 13.18
C GLN A 106 1.10 -8.78 13.98
N ILE A 107 0.42 -7.88 13.29
CA ILE A 107 -0.65 -7.06 13.83
C ILE A 107 -1.90 -7.32 12.99
N LEU A 108 -2.95 -7.81 13.63
CA LEU A 108 -4.23 -8.10 12.99
C LEU A 108 -5.28 -7.19 13.62
N GLY A 109 -5.90 -6.34 12.80
CA GLY A 109 -7.11 -5.63 13.18
C GLY A 109 -8.23 -6.63 13.49
N GLN A 110 -9.18 -6.22 14.33
CA GLN A 110 -10.41 -6.98 14.53
C GLN A 110 -11.64 -6.07 14.47
N GLY A 111 -12.72 -6.55 13.87
CA GLY A 111 -14.01 -5.87 13.94
C GLY A 111 -15.11 -6.91 14.03
N GLU A 112 -16.24 -6.52 14.62
CA GLU A 112 -17.44 -7.33 14.45
C GLU A 112 -17.80 -7.36 12.97
N ARG A 113 -18.02 -8.55 12.39
CA ARG A 113 -18.44 -8.68 10.98
C ARG A 113 -19.70 -7.87 10.63
N ALA A 114 -20.45 -7.36 11.61
CA ALA A 114 -21.66 -6.56 11.43
C ALA A 114 -21.51 -5.06 11.81
N SER A 115 -20.34 -4.59 12.23
CA SER A 115 -20.13 -3.19 12.69
C SER A 115 -20.16 -2.14 11.59
N GLY A 116 -20.30 -2.53 10.32
CA GLY A 116 -20.28 -1.61 9.17
C GLY A 116 -18.88 -1.20 8.71
N HIS A 117 -17.87 -1.30 9.58
CA HIS A 117 -16.46 -1.04 9.25
C HIS A 117 -15.54 -1.97 10.08
N GLY A 118 -14.54 -2.56 9.43
CA GLY A 118 -13.46 -3.31 10.08
C GLY A 118 -12.43 -2.36 10.70
N GLN A 119 -11.84 -2.77 11.83
CA GLN A 119 -10.75 -2.02 12.43
C GLN A 119 -9.45 -2.22 11.65
N GLY A 120 -8.64 -1.17 11.54
CA GLY A 120 -7.33 -1.29 10.93
C GLY A 120 -6.32 -2.06 11.79
N ALA A 121 -5.20 -2.49 11.21
CA ALA A 121 -4.12 -3.09 11.99
C ALA A 121 -3.44 -2.03 12.85
N VAL A 122 -3.14 -0.87 12.26
CA VAL A 122 -2.60 0.31 12.95
C VAL A 122 -3.42 1.53 12.56
N SER A 123 -3.90 2.26 13.56
CA SER A 123 -4.71 3.48 13.39
C SER A 123 -4.09 4.64 14.18
N GLY A 124 -4.06 5.82 13.57
CA GLY A 124 -3.68 7.08 14.22
C GLY A 124 -2.17 7.26 14.48
N ALA A 125 -1.33 6.27 14.14
CA ALA A 125 0.12 6.41 14.25
C ALA A 125 0.65 7.35 13.17
N ARG A 126 1.54 8.27 13.57
CA ARG A 126 2.21 9.18 12.62
C ARG A 126 3.36 8.51 11.90
N ARG A 127 3.97 7.50 12.50
CA ARG A 127 5.04 6.72 11.89
C ARG A 127 4.71 5.23 11.95
N VAL A 128 4.79 4.56 10.82
CA VAL A 128 4.68 3.10 10.76
C VAL A 128 5.85 2.54 9.97
N GLU A 129 6.59 1.64 10.58
CA GLU A 129 7.72 0.94 9.97
C GLU A 129 7.42 -0.56 9.91
N VAL A 130 7.52 -1.14 8.72
CA VAL A 130 7.32 -2.57 8.47
C VAL A 130 8.54 -3.11 7.74
N ALA A 131 9.19 -4.10 8.32
CA ALA A 131 10.40 -4.69 7.78
C ALA A 131 10.37 -6.23 7.86
N ASP A 132 11.36 -6.85 7.22
CA ASP A 132 11.57 -8.31 7.17
C ASP A 132 10.35 -9.07 6.64
N ASN A 133 9.68 -9.88 7.48
CA ASN A 133 8.47 -10.63 7.14
C ASN A 133 7.27 -10.18 8.00
N ALA A 134 7.34 -8.98 8.60
CA ALA A 134 6.28 -8.49 9.47
C ALA A 134 4.99 -8.25 8.68
N ARG A 135 3.83 -8.47 9.31
CA ARG A 135 2.52 -8.39 8.63
C ARG A 135 1.54 -7.54 9.39
N LEU A 136 1.01 -6.51 8.75
CA LEU A 136 -0.07 -5.67 9.24
C LEU A 136 -1.31 -5.95 8.40
N ILE A 137 -2.37 -6.46 9.02
CA ILE A 137 -3.56 -6.92 8.31
C ILE A 137 -4.79 -6.25 8.92
N GLY A 138 -5.51 -5.46 8.13
CA GLY A 138 -6.79 -4.88 8.53
C GLY A 138 -7.86 -5.96 8.71
N ALA A 139 -8.88 -5.68 9.52
CA ALA A 139 -9.92 -6.65 9.83
C ALA A 139 -10.86 -6.90 8.64
N ASP A 140 -11.23 -8.15 8.41
CA ASP A 140 -12.35 -8.45 7.53
C ASP A 140 -13.68 -7.95 8.11
N ASN A 141 -14.60 -7.50 7.25
CA ASN A 141 -15.92 -7.03 7.69
C ASN A 141 -17.02 -7.38 6.68
N GLY A 142 -18.26 -7.51 7.15
CA GLY A 142 -19.42 -7.76 6.29
C GLY A 142 -19.81 -6.55 5.42
N THR A 143 -19.26 -5.37 5.68
CA THR A 143 -19.49 -4.17 4.86
C THR A 143 -18.17 -3.62 4.33
N ASN A 144 -17.35 -2.99 5.17
CA ASN A 144 -16.10 -2.36 4.75
C ASN A 144 -14.91 -2.98 5.47
N GLY A 145 -13.96 -3.55 4.73
CA GLY A 145 -12.73 -4.07 5.31
C GLY A 145 -11.95 -2.98 6.05
N GLY A 146 -11.21 -3.36 7.08
CA GLY A 146 -10.32 -2.46 7.81
C GLY A 146 -9.04 -2.19 7.03
N ASN A 147 -8.45 -1.01 7.23
CA ASN A 147 -7.20 -0.64 6.56
C ASN A 147 -5.99 -1.37 7.19
N GLY A 148 -4.94 -1.66 6.42
CA GLY A 148 -3.69 -2.15 7.01
C GLY A 148 -3.09 -1.09 7.95
N ILE A 149 -2.92 0.11 7.40
CA ILE A 149 -2.51 1.31 8.12
C ILE A 149 -3.55 2.40 7.84
N ASP A 150 -4.07 3.02 8.89
CA ASP A 150 -5.06 4.09 8.83
C ASP A 150 -4.52 5.35 9.52
N ASN A 151 -4.58 6.48 8.81
CA ASN A 151 -4.38 7.79 9.41
C ASN A 151 -5.71 8.52 9.60
N THR A 152 -6.43 8.15 10.66
CA THR A 152 -7.64 8.87 11.10
C THR A 152 -7.33 10.21 11.79
N SER A 153 -6.06 10.58 11.93
CA SER A 153 -5.61 11.77 12.66
C SER A 153 -5.24 12.93 11.74
N SER A 154 -5.36 14.16 12.23
CA SER A 154 -4.77 15.32 11.55
C SER A 154 -3.25 15.30 11.77
N GLY A 155 -2.51 14.83 10.77
CA GLY A 155 -1.05 14.84 10.74
C GLY A 155 -0.51 14.17 9.48
N ALA A 156 0.68 14.58 9.05
CA ALA A 156 1.42 13.83 8.04
C ALA A 156 1.76 12.44 8.61
N GLN A 157 1.43 11.39 7.86
CA GLN A 157 1.82 10.02 8.17
C GLN A 157 3.09 9.68 7.41
N PHE A 158 4.02 8.98 8.03
CA PHE A 158 5.17 8.37 7.36
C PHE A 158 5.09 6.85 7.48
N ALA A 159 5.02 6.16 6.34
CA ALA A 159 5.08 4.72 6.23
C ALA A 159 6.39 4.32 5.56
N SER A 160 7.23 3.54 6.26
CA SER A 160 8.44 2.94 5.71
C SER A 160 8.25 1.43 5.58
N ILE A 161 8.29 0.93 4.34
CA ILE A 161 8.12 -0.49 4.02
C ILE A 161 9.43 -0.99 3.39
N GLN A 162 10.24 -1.65 4.21
CA GLN A 162 11.56 -2.19 3.82
C GLN A 162 11.54 -3.71 3.64
N GLY A 163 10.36 -4.31 3.86
CA GLY A 163 10.05 -5.72 3.86
C GLY A 163 8.61 -5.90 4.36
N GLY A 164 8.18 -7.15 4.50
CA GLY A 164 6.88 -7.46 5.09
C GLY A 164 5.68 -7.12 4.21
N GLU A 165 4.51 -7.11 4.83
CA GLU A 165 3.21 -6.98 4.16
C GLU A 165 2.29 -6.02 4.93
N VAL A 166 1.67 -5.10 4.21
CA VAL A 166 0.58 -4.26 4.71
C VAL A 166 -0.66 -4.53 3.87
N ILE A 167 -1.68 -5.12 4.47
CA ILE A 167 -2.83 -5.68 3.76
C ILE A 167 -4.12 -5.11 4.33
N GLY A 168 -4.96 -4.53 3.48
CA GLY A 168 -6.32 -4.19 3.81
C GLY A 168 -7.20 -5.44 3.97
N GLY A 169 -8.10 -5.43 4.93
CA GLY A 169 -9.03 -6.54 5.17
C GLY A 169 -10.09 -6.68 4.07
N GLU A 170 -10.66 -7.88 3.93
CA GLU A 170 -11.75 -8.12 2.99
C GLU A 170 -13.05 -7.49 3.46
N GLY A 171 -13.81 -6.91 2.55
CA GLY A 171 -15.11 -6.30 2.83
C GLY A 171 -16.26 -6.95 2.09
N GLY A 172 -17.40 -7.11 2.75
CA GLY A 172 -18.62 -7.58 2.07
C GLY A 172 -19.19 -6.58 1.06
N GLN A 173 -18.77 -5.31 1.06
CA GLN A 173 -19.11 -4.29 0.05
C GLN A 173 -17.87 -3.62 -0.52
N SER A 174 -16.98 -3.10 0.33
CA SER A 174 -15.70 -2.53 -0.09
C SER A 174 -14.53 -3.09 0.70
N GLY A 175 -13.46 -3.49 0.03
CA GLY A 175 -12.22 -3.88 0.69
C GLY A 175 -11.57 -2.72 1.45
N GLY A 176 -10.79 -3.04 2.47
CA GLY A 176 -9.96 -2.07 3.19
C GLY A 176 -8.72 -1.69 2.36
N ASN A 177 -8.15 -0.53 2.59
CA ASN A 177 -6.94 -0.10 1.90
C ASN A 177 -5.69 -0.71 2.56
N GLY A 178 -4.59 -0.85 1.83
CA GLY A 178 -3.30 -1.16 2.45
C GLY A 178 -2.88 0.00 3.36
N ILE A 179 -2.77 1.20 2.79
CA ILE A 179 -2.54 2.46 3.51
C ILE A 179 -3.63 3.46 3.15
N ASP A 180 -4.30 4.00 4.15
CA ASP A 180 -5.30 5.07 3.99
C ASP A 180 -4.86 6.34 4.73
N GLY A 181 -4.56 7.38 3.97
CA GLY A 181 -4.27 8.72 4.48
C GLY A 181 -5.48 9.63 4.39
N TRP A 182 -5.78 10.40 5.44
CA TRP A 182 -6.87 11.38 5.36
C TRP A 182 -6.51 12.65 4.55
N ILE A 183 -6.81 13.86 5.03
CA ILE A 183 -6.69 15.13 4.25
C ILE A 183 -5.23 15.59 4.06
N GLU A 184 -4.25 14.95 4.69
CA GLU A 184 -2.85 15.42 4.77
C GLU A 184 -1.87 14.61 3.90
N VAL A 185 -0.57 14.75 4.16
CA VAL A 185 0.48 14.08 3.39
C VAL A 185 0.69 12.66 3.89
N VAL A 186 0.70 11.69 2.96
CA VAL A 186 1.26 10.36 3.17
C VAL A 186 2.70 10.36 2.66
N GLY A 187 3.64 10.37 3.58
CA GLY A 187 5.04 10.05 3.35
C GLY A 187 5.20 8.56 3.14
N LEU A 188 5.63 8.13 1.96
CA LEU A 188 5.86 6.73 1.63
C LEU A 188 7.33 6.51 1.27
N ASP A 189 8.02 5.66 2.02
CA ASP A 189 9.36 5.18 1.67
C ASP A 189 9.35 3.66 1.56
N MET A 190 9.46 3.16 0.33
CA MET A 190 9.32 1.75 0.04
C MET A 190 10.50 1.24 -0.78
N SER A 191 11.19 0.24 -0.24
CA SER A 191 12.34 -0.43 -0.87
C SER A 191 12.12 -1.93 -1.05
N GLY A 192 11.08 -2.49 -0.43
CA GLY A 192 10.71 -3.90 -0.50
C GLY A 192 9.29 -4.14 0.03
N GLY A 193 8.90 -5.39 0.18
CA GLY A 193 7.60 -5.78 0.75
C GLY A 193 6.40 -5.61 -0.20
N THR A 194 5.21 -5.78 0.35
CA THR A 194 3.93 -5.66 -0.36
C THR A 194 2.97 -4.74 0.38
N ILE A 195 2.33 -3.83 -0.35
CA ILE A 195 1.14 -3.09 0.12
C ILE A 195 -0.04 -3.54 -0.74
N GLN A 196 -1.11 -4.02 -0.12
CA GLN A 196 -2.24 -4.59 -0.84
C GLN A 196 -3.57 -4.06 -0.27
N GLY A 197 -4.45 -3.61 -1.17
CA GLY A 197 -5.85 -3.41 -0.86
C GLY A 197 -6.60 -4.73 -0.71
N GLY A 198 -7.54 -4.79 0.22
CA GLY A 198 -8.41 -5.95 0.41
C GLY A 198 -9.47 -6.04 -0.68
N ASP A 199 -10.04 -7.23 -0.84
CA ASP A 199 -11.11 -7.46 -1.82
C ASP A 199 -12.46 -7.01 -1.26
N GLY A 200 -13.33 -6.53 -2.14
CA GLY A 200 -14.71 -6.20 -1.83
C GLY A 200 -15.69 -6.74 -2.86
N ILE A 201 -16.97 -6.92 -2.51
CA ILE A 201 -17.96 -7.32 -3.53
C ILE A 201 -18.12 -6.25 -4.60
N ASN A 202 -18.27 -4.97 -4.21
CA ASN A 202 -18.51 -3.88 -5.14
C ASN A 202 -17.22 -3.12 -5.48
N LEU A 203 -16.39 -2.86 -4.48
CA LEU A 203 -15.20 -2.01 -4.61
C LEU A 203 -14.00 -2.70 -3.98
N GLY A 204 -12.94 -2.90 -4.72
CA GLY A 204 -11.64 -3.27 -4.17
C GLY A 204 -11.04 -2.12 -3.38
N GLY A 205 -10.33 -2.45 -2.30
CA GLY A 205 -9.54 -1.47 -1.55
C GLY A 205 -8.33 -1.00 -2.35
N HIS A 206 -7.84 0.19 -2.07
CA HIS A 206 -6.62 0.72 -2.70
C HIS A 206 -5.36 0.15 -2.05
N GLY A 207 -4.26 0.06 -2.79
CA GLY A 207 -2.96 -0.21 -2.19
C GLY A 207 -2.57 0.93 -1.24
N VAL A 208 -2.44 2.14 -1.80
CA VAL A 208 -2.24 3.39 -1.06
C VAL A 208 -3.24 4.43 -1.55
N THR A 209 -3.99 5.04 -0.63
CA THR A 209 -4.94 6.10 -0.94
C THR A 209 -4.77 7.29 -0.01
N THR A 210 -5.05 8.49 -0.52
CA THR A 210 -5.25 9.66 0.34
C THR A 210 -6.10 10.76 -0.30
N TYR A 211 -6.75 11.56 0.55
CA TYR A 211 -7.39 12.81 0.14
C TYR A 211 -6.42 14.00 0.10
N GLY A 212 -5.20 13.84 0.62
CA GLY A 212 -4.13 14.81 0.51
C GLY A 212 -3.14 14.47 -0.60
N THR A 213 -1.85 14.54 -0.29
CA THR A 213 -0.74 14.29 -1.23
C THR A 213 0.03 13.04 -0.80
N ILE A 214 0.47 12.21 -1.74
CA ILE A 214 1.43 11.15 -1.43
C ILE A 214 2.81 11.62 -1.87
N SER A 215 3.81 11.51 -1.01
CA SER A 215 5.18 11.94 -1.29
C SER A 215 6.21 10.96 -0.78
N GLY A 216 7.33 10.82 -1.47
CA GLY A 216 8.45 9.99 -1.04
C GLY A 216 9.04 9.14 -2.16
N THR A 217 9.50 7.94 -1.83
CA THR A 217 10.34 7.10 -2.69
C THR A 217 9.79 5.69 -2.81
N LEU A 218 9.76 5.17 -4.04
CA LEU A 218 9.48 3.77 -4.35
C LEU A 218 10.65 3.21 -5.17
N SER A 219 11.51 2.43 -4.51
CA SER A 219 12.69 1.81 -5.14
C SER A 219 12.55 0.29 -5.30
N GLY A 220 11.56 -0.33 -4.67
CA GLY A 220 11.30 -1.76 -4.71
C GLY A 220 9.96 -2.15 -4.09
N GLY A 221 9.69 -3.46 -4.02
CA GLY A 221 8.43 -4.01 -3.50
C GLY A 221 7.25 -3.92 -4.49
N THR A 222 6.02 -4.16 -4.03
CA THR A 222 4.81 -4.12 -4.89
C THR A 222 3.62 -3.50 -4.17
N ILE A 223 2.92 -2.60 -4.85
CA ILE A 223 1.66 -2.00 -4.41
C ILE A 223 0.53 -2.49 -5.31
N ILE A 224 -0.52 -3.05 -4.70
CA ILE A 224 -1.59 -3.76 -5.41
C ILE A 224 -2.96 -3.25 -4.93
N GLY A 225 -3.84 -2.93 -5.87
CA GLY A 225 -5.24 -2.71 -5.57
C GLY A 225 -6.01 -4.02 -5.35
N GLY A 226 -7.01 -4.01 -4.49
CA GLY A 226 -7.89 -5.15 -4.26
C GLY A 226 -8.90 -5.36 -5.38
N GLY A 227 -9.52 -6.54 -5.42
CA GLY A 227 -10.55 -6.90 -6.39
C GLY A 227 -11.96 -6.54 -5.95
N GLY A 228 -12.88 -6.52 -6.92
CA GLY A 228 -14.32 -6.34 -6.70
C GLY A 228 -15.09 -6.17 -8.00
N VAL A 229 -16.34 -5.69 -7.99
CA VAL A 229 -16.98 -5.26 -9.25
C VAL A 229 -16.17 -4.15 -9.92
N THR A 230 -15.67 -3.22 -9.12
CA THR A 230 -14.64 -2.25 -9.50
C THR A 230 -13.37 -2.56 -8.71
N GLY A 231 -12.26 -2.80 -9.40
CA GLY A 231 -10.96 -2.99 -8.79
C GLY A 231 -10.44 -1.70 -8.14
N GLY A 232 -9.65 -1.85 -7.08
CA GLY A 232 -8.98 -0.74 -6.41
C GLY A 232 -7.76 -0.26 -7.19
N ASP A 233 -7.47 1.03 -7.10
CA ASP A 233 -6.21 1.60 -7.62
C ASP A 233 -5.01 1.14 -6.76
N ALA A 234 -3.84 0.90 -7.36
CA ALA A 234 -2.61 0.68 -6.60
C ALA A 234 -2.22 1.93 -5.80
N VAL A 235 -2.11 3.08 -6.48
CA VAL A 235 -1.87 4.37 -5.82
C VAL A 235 -2.91 5.37 -6.30
N THR A 236 -3.64 5.97 -5.36
CA THR A 236 -4.60 7.04 -5.65
C THR A 236 -4.42 8.22 -4.69
N SER A 237 -4.46 9.42 -5.24
CA SER A 237 -4.37 10.65 -4.46
C SER A 237 -5.35 11.70 -4.98
N GLN A 238 -5.99 12.42 -4.07
CA GLN A 238 -6.85 13.52 -4.48
C GLN A 238 -6.05 14.78 -4.81
N GLN A 239 -5.11 15.23 -3.96
CA GLN A 239 -4.41 16.52 -4.15
C GLN A 239 -3.10 16.42 -4.96
N GLY A 240 -2.55 15.22 -5.18
CA GLY A 240 -1.39 15.04 -6.07
C GLY A 240 -0.36 14.03 -5.58
N LEU A 241 0.67 13.83 -6.40
CA LEU A 241 1.75 12.87 -6.14
C LEU A 241 3.12 13.55 -6.29
N ASN A 242 3.99 13.36 -5.31
CA ASN A 242 5.39 13.76 -5.33
C ASN A 242 6.25 12.53 -5.03
N LEU A 243 6.15 11.53 -5.90
CA LEU A 243 6.80 10.24 -5.76
C LEU A 243 7.98 10.11 -6.72
N ASP A 244 9.12 9.69 -6.20
CA ASP A 244 10.23 9.21 -7.02
C ASP A 244 10.20 7.68 -7.11
N ILE A 245 9.82 7.18 -8.27
CA ILE A 245 9.65 5.76 -8.57
C ILE A 245 10.83 5.31 -9.41
N SER A 246 11.74 4.56 -8.80
CA SER A 246 12.93 3.99 -9.45
C SER A 246 12.87 2.47 -9.59
N GLY A 247 11.89 1.83 -8.96
CA GLY A 247 11.69 0.38 -9.00
C GLY A 247 10.35 -0.04 -8.39
N GLY A 248 10.19 -1.34 -8.19
CA GLY A 248 8.96 -1.92 -7.63
C GLY A 248 7.83 -2.11 -8.65
N GLY A 249 6.66 -2.55 -8.18
CA GLY A 249 5.47 -2.81 -8.98
C GLY A 249 4.25 -2.03 -8.51
N LEU A 250 3.46 -1.50 -9.43
CA LEU A 250 2.22 -0.76 -9.20
C LEU A 250 1.12 -1.40 -10.04
N LEU A 251 0.24 -2.15 -9.39
CA LEU A 251 -0.72 -3.04 -10.03
C LEU A 251 -2.14 -2.63 -9.64
N GLY A 252 -2.91 -2.13 -10.60
CA GLY A 252 -4.34 -1.95 -10.41
C GLY A 252 -5.02 -3.28 -10.10
N GLY A 253 -6.01 -3.26 -9.20
CA GLY A 253 -6.78 -4.45 -8.84
C GLY A 253 -7.68 -4.89 -9.97
N ASP A 254 -7.80 -6.20 -10.18
CA ASP A 254 -8.72 -6.76 -11.17
C ASP A 254 -10.18 -6.59 -10.73
N GLY A 255 -10.98 -5.99 -11.60
CA GLY A 255 -12.41 -5.85 -11.41
C GLY A 255 -13.22 -6.88 -12.20
N GLY A 256 -14.36 -7.26 -11.65
CA GLY A 256 -15.38 -8.01 -12.37
C GLY A 256 -15.96 -7.20 -13.54
N MET A 257 -16.18 -5.90 -13.37
CA MET A 257 -16.68 -5.01 -14.43
C MET A 257 -15.68 -3.92 -14.81
N TYR A 258 -15.00 -3.33 -13.84
CA TYR A 258 -14.11 -2.18 -14.05
C TYR A 258 -12.75 -2.43 -13.39
N GLY A 259 -11.66 -2.38 -14.14
CA GLY A 259 -10.31 -2.52 -13.61
C GLY A 259 -9.87 -1.31 -12.78
N GLY A 260 -9.02 -1.55 -11.78
CA GLY A 260 -8.35 -0.51 -11.00
C GLY A 260 -7.14 0.08 -11.73
N ASN A 261 -6.77 1.32 -11.41
CA ASN A 261 -5.64 2.00 -12.05
C ASN A 261 -4.31 1.67 -11.36
N ALA A 262 -3.19 1.72 -12.08
CA ALA A 262 -1.88 1.64 -11.42
C ALA A 262 -1.59 2.92 -10.61
N ILE A 263 -1.75 4.08 -11.25
CA ILE A 263 -1.65 5.40 -10.62
C ILE A 263 -2.86 6.25 -10.99
N THR A 264 -3.44 6.92 -10.00
CA THR A 264 -4.52 7.90 -10.20
C THR A 264 -4.32 9.17 -9.40
N THR A 265 -4.57 10.32 -10.02
CA THR A 265 -4.75 11.61 -9.36
C THR A 265 -6.09 12.22 -9.73
N ARG A 266 -6.92 12.62 -8.75
CA ARG A 266 -8.35 12.97 -8.99
C ARG A 266 -8.70 14.46 -8.96
N TYR A 267 -8.03 15.30 -8.17
CA TYR A 267 -8.40 16.73 -8.01
C TYR A 267 -7.28 17.61 -7.40
N SER A 268 -6.38 18.16 -8.22
CA SER A 268 -5.49 19.25 -7.76
C SER A 268 -6.17 20.61 -7.94
N TYR A 269 -6.88 21.09 -6.91
CA TYR A 269 -7.52 22.42 -6.91
C TYR A 269 -6.65 23.52 -6.30
N ASN A 270 -5.62 23.21 -5.51
CA ASN A 270 -4.86 24.25 -4.79
C ASN A 270 -3.54 23.81 -4.13
N SER A 271 -3.04 22.62 -4.40
CA SER A 271 -1.72 22.15 -3.93
C SER A 271 -0.67 22.54 -4.95
N GLY A 272 0.50 23.00 -4.51
CA GLY A 272 1.59 23.45 -5.40
C GLY A 272 1.98 22.40 -6.45
N ASN A 273 2.78 22.80 -7.44
CA ASN A 273 3.31 21.88 -8.47
C ASN A 273 3.79 20.58 -7.83
N THR A 274 3.03 19.50 -8.03
CA THR A 274 3.41 18.16 -7.63
C THR A 274 4.21 17.56 -8.77
N ASN A 275 5.42 17.09 -8.48
CA ASN A 275 6.31 16.54 -9.49
C ASN A 275 6.63 15.10 -9.09
N SER A 276 6.26 14.13 -9.92
CA SER A 276 6.67 12.75 -9.74
C SER A 276 7.66 12.35 -10.83
N THR A 277 8.59 11.48 -10.49
CA THR A 277 9.58 10.92 -11.42
C THR A 277 9.38 9.43 -11.52
N ILE A 278 9.39 8.89 -12.73
CA ILE A 278 9.40 7.46 -13.00
C ILE A 278 10.68 7.16 -13.79
N SER A 279 11.64 6.51 -13.13
CA SER A 279 12.92 6.09 -13.71
C SER A 279 13.07 4.58 -13.84
N GLY A 280 12.11 3.83 -13.30
CA GLY A 280 12.07 2.37 -13.38
C GLY A 280 10.79 1.82 -12.75
N GLY A 281 10.74 0.50 -12.61
CA GLY A 281 9.59 -0.20 -12.02
C GLY A 281 8.65 -0.82 -13.04
N TYR A 282 7.54 -1.34 -12.53
CA TYR A 282 6.58 -2.14 -13.25
C TYR A 282 5.15 -1.65 -13.02
N PHE A 283 4.36 -1.47 -14.08
CA PHE A 283 3.04 -0.86 -14.00
C PHE A 283 2.03 -1.69 -14.82
N ASP A 284 0.94 -2.12 -14.19
CA ASP A 284 -0.20 -2.75 -14.87
C ASP A 284 -1.51 -2.14 -14.43
N ALA A 285 -2.40 -1.96 -15.40
CA ALA A 285 -3.80 -1.72 -15.11
C ALA A 285 -4.49 -3.00 -14.64
N GLY A 286 -5.48 -2.87 -13.75
CA GLY A 286 -6.40 -3.95 -13.45
C GLY A 286 -7.28 -4.25 -14.65
N ALA A 287 -7.65 -5.52 -14.82
CA ALA A 287 -8.57 -5.95 -15.87
C ALA A 287 -10.02 -5.69 -15.48
N GLY A 288 -10.89 -5.40 -16.45
CA GLY A 288 -12.34 -5.32 -16.27
C GLY A 288 -13.11 -5.80 -17.50
N LEU A 289 -14.30 -6.38 -17.30
CA LEU A 289 -15.12 -6.84 -18.43
C LEU A 289 -15.66 -5.70 -19.31
N ILE A 290 -15.89 -4.52 -18.72
CA ILE A 290 -16.46 -3.35 -19.41
C ILE A 290 -15.38 -2.34 -19.72
N ASP A 291 -14.52 -2.06 -18.74
CA ASP A 291 -13.45 -1.09 -18.86
C ASP A 291 -12.26 -1.56 -18.03
N ASP A 292 -11.08 -1.48 -18.62
CA ASP A 292 -9.85 -1.75 -17.88
C ASP A 292 -9.43 -0.51 -17.09
N GLY A 293 -8.53 -0.72 -16.13
CA GLY A 293 -7.87 0.40 -15.48
C GLY A 293 -6.97 1.18 -16.44
N TRP A 294 -6.43 2.28 -15.95
CA TRP A 294 -5.41 3.07 -16.61
C TRP A 294 -4.04 2.76 -16.00
N LEU A 295 -2.99 2.81 -16.83
CA LEU A 295 -1.62 2.82 -16.33
C LEU A 295 -1.35 4.12 -15.58
N LEU A 296 -1.77 5.25 -16.16
CA LEU A 296 -1.72 6.56 -15.52
C LEU A 296 -3.05 7.27 -15.76
N HIS A 297 -3.81 7.56 -14.72
CA HIS A 297 -5.01 8.40 -14.80
C HIS A 297 -4.76 9.71 -14.06
N LEU A 298 -4.31 10.72 -14.80
CA LEU A 298 -3.80 11.97 -14.23
C LEU A 298 -4.78 13.11 -14.47
N THR A 299 -5.22 13.75 -13.39
CA THR A 299 -6.06 14.94 -13.46
C THR A 299 -5.53 16.04 -12.52
N GLY A 300 -5.58 17.30 -12.96
CA GLY A 300 -5.16 18.47 -12.17
C GLY A 300 -3.72 18.92 -12.42
N PHE A 301 -3.24 19.90 -11.64
CA PHE A 301 -1.88 20.42 -11.72
C PHE A 301 -0.86 19.44 -11.13
N GLY A 302 -0.25 18.63 -11.99
CA GLY A 302 0.84 17.73 -11.64
C GLY A 302 1.73 17.47 -12.85
N HIS A 303 3.01 17.23 -12.58
CA HIS A 303 4.02 16.94 -13.59
C HIS A 303 4.62 15.55 -13.35
N PHE A 304 4.70 14.74 -14.40
CA PHE A 304 5.32 13.42 -14.36
C PHE A 304 6.46 13.37 -15.37
N ASP A 305 7.68 13.19 -14.88
CA ASP A 305 8.85 12.93 -15.72
C ASP A 305 9.06 11.40 -15.83
N ILE A 306 8.93 10.84 -17.03
CA ILE A 306 9.11 9.41 -17.30
C ILE A 306 10.40 9.21 -18.08
N THR A 307 11.37 8.56 -17.43
CA THR A 307 12.69 8.24 -17.98
C THR A 307 12.93 6.72 -18.07
N GLY A 308 12.10 5.90 -17.44
CA GLY A 308 12.20 4.44 -17.47
C GLY A 308 10.93 3.77 -16.96
N GLY A 309 10.93 2.43 -16.92
CA GLY A 309 9.83 1.61 -16.42
C GLY A 309 9.15 0.74 -17.48
N LEU A 310 8.58 -0.38 -17.02
CA LEU A 310 7.81 -1.31 -17.85
C LEU A 310 6.32 -1.06 -17.67
N PHE A 311 5.66 -0.58 -18.72
CA PHE A 311 4.25 -0.21 -18.71
C PHE A 311 3.40 -1.22 -19.49
N GLY A 312 2.41 -1.82 -18.82
CA GLY A 312 1.40 -2.67 -19.43
C GLY A 312 1.94 -4.01 -19.94
N TYR A 313 2.90 -4.62 -19.25
CA TYR A 313 3.48 -5.91 -19.69
C TYR A 313 2.46 -7.04 -19.62
N ASN A 314 1.62 -7.09 -18.57
CA ASN A 314 0.51 -8.04 -18.52
C ASN A 314 -0.78 -7.39 -18.99
N ASN A 315 -1.05 -6.15 -18.56
CA ASN A 315 -2.24 -5.43 -18.97
C ASN A 315 -2.00 -3.92 -19.09
N SER A 316 -2.00 -3.42 -20.32
CA SER A 316 -1.90 -1.99 -20.61
C SER A 316 -3.16 -1.20 -20.30
N GLY A 317 -4.30 -1.89 -20.16
CA GLY A 317 -5.62 -1.30 -20.01
C GLY A 317 -5.87 -0.15 -20.98
N ASN A 318 -6.38 0.96 -20.45
CA ASN A 318 -6.65 2.19 -21.20
C ASN A 318 -5.41 3.05 -21.49
N GLY A 319 -4.23 2.65 -21.02
CA GLY A 319 -2.99 3.39 -21.22
C GLY A 319 -2.87 4.64 -20.34
N PHE A 320 -2.44 5.76 -20.92
CA PHE A 320 -2.24 7.04 -20.24
C PHE A 320 -3.40 8.01 -20.49
N GLY A 321 -4.14 8.33 -19.44
CA GLY A 321 -5.15 9.37 -19.42
C GLY A 321 -4.58 10.64 -18.81
N ILE A 322 -4.30 11.66 -19.64
CA ILE A 322 -3.67 12.91 -19.19
C ILE A 322 -4.67 14.05 -19.36
N PHE A 323 -5.18 14.55 -18.24
CA PHE A 323 -6.32 15.46 -18.20
C PHE A 323 -6.05 16.70 -17.37
N ASN A 324 -6.81 17.77 -17.63
CA ASN A 324 -6.96 18.93 -16.75
C ASN A 324 -5.65 19.53 -16.20
N ASN A 325 -4.77 20.03 -17.06
CA ASN A 325 -3.43 20.57 -16.73
C ASN A 325 -2.37 19.57 -16.26
N ALA A 326 -2.62 18.26 -16.27
CA ALA A 326 -1.56 17.30 -16.04
C ALA A 326 -0.53 17.39 -17.18
N VAL A 327 0.75 17.38 -16.81
CA VAL A 327 1.86 17.37 -17.76
C VAL A 327 2.61 16.05 -17.59
N VAL A 328 2.90 15.38 -18.69
CA VAL A 328 3.76 14.20 -18.72
C VAL A 328 4.87 14.45 -19.72
N ASP A 329 6.10 14.39 -19.24
CA ASP A 329 7.31 14.50 -20.04
C ASP A 329 7.93 13.11 -20.16
N VAL A 330 7.96 12.55 -21.37
CA VAL A 330 8.55 11.23 -21.65
C VAL A 330 9.90 11.42 -22.33
N TYR A 331 10.95 10.90 -21.71
CA TYR A 331 12.32 11.00 -22.18
C TYR A 331 12.80 9.66 -22.72
N GLY A 332 13.40 9.67 -23.91
CA GLY A 332 13.75 8.45 -24.60
C GLY A 332 14.42 8.66 -25.95
N TRP A 333 14.40 7.62 -26.77
CA TRP A 333 14.76 7.66 -28.18
C TRP A 333 13.74 6.91 -29.03
N ASP A 334 13.60 7.32 -30.28
CA ASP A 334 12.56 6.85 -31.20
C ASP A 334 11.14 6.95 -30.61
N LEU A 335 10.92 7.94 -29.73
CA LEU A 335 9.60 8.23 -29.18
C LEU A 335 8.73 8.86 -30.26
N GLU A 336 7.59 8.23 -30.53
CA GLU A 336 6.59 8.67 -31.49
C GLU A 336 5.19 8.54 -30.85
N LEU A 337 4.32 9.51 -31.12
CA LEU A 337 2.88 9.41 -30.86
C LEU A 337 2.15 9.38 -32.20
N ASN A 338 1.56 8.24 -32.55
CA ASN A 338 0.87 8.03 -33.82
C ASN A 338 -0.52 7.45 -33.58
N ASN A 339 -1.58 8.15 -34.00
CA ASN A 339 -2.98 7.77 -33.76
C ASN A 339 -3.24 7.40 -32.29
N ASP A 340 -2.82 8.28 -31.37
CA ASP A 340 -2.98 8.10 -29.92
C ASP A 340 -2.22 6.89 -29.34
N LEU A 341 -1.29 6.27 -30.08
CA LEU A 341 -0.38 5.24 -29.59
C LEU A 341 1.02 5.82 -29.38
N LEU A 342 1.51 5.83 -28.15
CA LEU A 342 2.88 6.18 -27.78
C LEU A 342 3.77 4.93 -27.91
N THR A 343 4.79 5.02 -28.75
CA THR A 343 5.80 3.97 -28.93
C THR A 343 7.21 4.52 -28.83
N GLY A 344 8.15 3.71 -28.40
CA GLY A 344 9.58 4.02 -28.45
C GLY A 344 10.36 3.39 -27.30
N TYR A 345 11.60 3.82 -27.11
CA TYR A 345 12.42 3.36 -25.99
C TYR A 345 12.62 4.47 -24.96
N LEU A 346 12.50 4.14 -23.68
CA LEU A 346 12.81 5.03 -22.56
C LEU A 346 14.32 5.04 -22.27
N LEU A 347 14.80 6.00 -21.47
CA LEU A 347 16.23 6.17 -21.19
C LEU A 347 16.88 5.00 -20.44
N ASP A 348 16.11 4.19 -19.72
CA ASP A 348 16.56 2.95 -19.09
C ASP A 348 16.68 1.76 -20.07
N GLY A 349 16.27 1.93 -21.33
CA GLY A 349 16.26 0.91 -22.37
C GLY A 349 15.00 0.05 -22.44
N SER A 350 14.00 0.32 -21.60
CA SER A 350 12.68 -0.32 -21.72
C SER A 350 11.94 0.18 -22.97
N TRP A 351 11.14 -0.71 -23.58
CA TRP A 351 10.22 -0.37 -24.65
C TRP A 351 8.88 0.05 -24.06
N ILE A 352 8.31 1.14 -24.56
CA ILE A 352 6.96 1.59 -24.25
C ILE A 352 6.07 1.45 -25.47
N GLU A 353 4.88 0.89 -25.28
CA GLU A 353 3.79 0.84 -26.27
C GLU A 353 2.47 0.97 -25.52
N THR A 354 1.89 2.17 -25.53
CA THR A 354 0.69 2.46 -24.73
C THR A 354 -0.21 3.47 -25.41
N SER A 355 -1.53 3.29 -25.27
CA SER A 355 -2.49 4.29 -25.73
C SER A 355 -2.43 5.56 -24.87
N VAL A 356 -2.68 6.71 -25.47
CA VAL A 356 -2.66 8.02 -24.81
C VAL A 356 -3.97 8.74 -25.12
N THR A 357 -4.72 9.06 -24.07
CA THR A 357 -5.92 9.89 -24.18
C THR A 357 -5.67 11.28 -23.59
N LEU A 358 -5.81 12.30 -24.42
CA LEU A 358 -5.72 13.72 -24.03
C LEU A 358 -7.12 14.35 -24.03
N ALA A 359 -7.85 14.30 -22.93
CA ALA A 359 -9.20 14.87 -22.84
C ALA A 359 -9.28 16.22 -22.10
N TYR A 360 -10.40 16.89 -22.32
CA TYR A 360 -10.76 18.20 -21.79
C TYR A 360 -11.96 18.10 -20.84
N ASN A 361 -11.99 18.89 -19.77
CA ASN A 361 -13.24 19.28 -19.11
C ASN A 361 -13.44 20.80 -19.21
N GLU A 362 -14.69 21.25 -19.14
CA GLU A 362 -15.09 22.66 -19.32
C GLU A 362 -14.45 23.67 -18.35
N PHE A 363 -13.69 23.21 -17.35
CA PHE A 363 -13.09 24.02 -16.30
C PHE A 363 -11.55 24.02 -16.28
N ALA A 364 -10.88 23.25 -17.16
CA ALA A 364 -9.41 23.20 -17.20
C ALA A 364 -8.86 22.92 -18.63
N PRO A 365 -7.68 23.47 -19.00
CA PRO A 365 -6.96 23.10 -20.22
C PRO A 365 -6.74 21.59 -20.36
N ARG A 366 -6.59 21.13 -21.61
CA ARG A 366 -6.19 19.74 -21.91
C ARG A 366 -4.87 19.40 -21.22
N GLY A 367 -4.71 18.14 -20.84
CA GLY A 367 -3.41 17.61 -20.44
C GLY A 367 -2.37 17.76 -21.56
N THR A 368 -1.10 17.77 -21.19
CA THR A 368 0.03 17.92 -22.11
C THR A 368 0.93 16.71 -22.03
N LEU A 369 1.26 16.13 -23.19
CA LEU A 369 2.28 15.09 -23.32
C LEU A 369 3.44 15.68 -24.14
N ASN A 370 4.64 15.71 -23.57
CA ASN A 370 5.85 16.11 -24.27
C ASN A 370 6.74 14.89 -24.50
N LEU A 371 7.18 14.70 -25.75
CA LEU A 371 8.13 13.66 -26.12
C LEU A 371 9.51 14.27 -26.31
N ILE A 372 10.47 13.83 -25.50
CA ILE A 372 11.80 14.41 -25.42
C ILE A 372 12.80 13.36 -25.95
N ASN A 373 12.93 13.35 -27.28
CA ASN A 373 13.88 12.49 -27.98
C ASN A 373 15.32 12.98 -27.76
N ARG A 374 16.18 12.13 -27.19
CA ARG A 374 17.60 12.43 -26.97
C ARG A 374 18.44 11.91 -28.14
N GLU A 375 18.90 12.83 -28.98
CA GLU A 375 19.88 12.52 -30.03
C GLU A 375 21.24 12.18 -29.38
N ASN A 376 21.78 10.98 -29.66
CA ASN A 376 23.07 10.45 -29.17
C ASN A 376 23.09 9.84 -27.75
N PHE A 377 22.04 9.15 -27.33
CA PHE A 377 22.15 8.27 -26.16
C PHE A 377 22.89 6.97 -26.55
N ASN A 378 23.99 6.64 -25.85
CA ASN A 378 24.63 5.34 -26.00
C ASN A 378 23.66 4.28 -25.44
N VAL A 379 22.95 3.61 -26.34
CA VAL A 379 22.04 2.51 -26.01
C VAL A 379 22.82 1.51 -25.13
N PRO A 380 22.37 1.23 -23.89
CA PRO A 380 22.84 0.07 -23.17
C PRO A 380 22.33 -1.13 -23.97
N GLU A 381 23.13 -1.62 -24.92
CA GLU A 381 22.77 -2.77 -25.74
C GLU A 381 22.28 -3.92 -24.83
N PRO A 382 20.98 -4.27 -24.86
CA PRO A 382 20.46 -5.34 -24.03
C PRO A 382 21.02 -6.64 -24.55
N GLY A 383 22.07 -7.14 -23.91
CA GLY A 383 22.55 -8.50 -24.10
C GLY A 383 23.14 -8.85 -25.47
N THR A 384 23.27 -7.99 -26.48
CA THR A 384 23.90 -8.38 -27.77
C THR A 384 25.34 -8.82 -27.57
N LEU A 385 26.11 -8.17 -26.69
CA LEU A 385 27.44 -8.63 -26.31
C LEU A 385 27.43 -9.95 -25.53
N LEU A 386 26.44 -10.17 -24.66
CA LEU A 386 26.30 -11.42 -23.90
C LEU A 386 25.84 -12.58 -24.80
N LEU A 387 24.86 -12.37 -25.68
CA LEU A 387 24.41 -13.30 -26.71
C LEU A 387 25.50 -13.58 -27.74
N LEU A 388 26.28 -12.57 -28.13
CA LEU A 388 27.46 -12.75 -28.97
C LEU A 388 28.53 -13.56 -28.24
N MET A 389 28.79 -13.30 -26.95
CA MET A 389 29.73 -14.07 -26.12
C MET A 389 29.27 -15.51 -25.93
N ILE A 390 27.99 -15.75 -25.65
CA ILE A 390 27.38 -17.09 -25.58
C ILE A 390 27.45 -17.78 -26.96
N GLY A 391 27.18 -17.06 -28.04
CA GLY A 391 27.28 -17.56 -29.41
C GLY A 391 28.72 -17.94 -29.80
N ILE A 392 29.70 -17.10 -29.47
CA ILE A 392 31.12 -17.35 -29.73
C ILE A 392 31.64 -18.51 -28.86
N THR A 393 31.23 -18.58 -27.59
CA THR A 393 31.63 -19.68 -26.68
C THR A 393 30.99 -21.01 -27.11
N GLY A 394 29.72 -20.98 -27.55
CA GLY A 394 29.01 -22.13 -28.10
C GLY A 394 29.62 -22.63 -29.42
N MET A 395 30.07 -21.73 -30.29
CA MET A 395 30.76 -22.09 -31.54
C MET A 395 32.19 -22.61 -31.31
N GLY A 396 32.88 -22.15 -30.27
CA GLY A 396 34.22 -22.62 -29.90
C GLY A 396 34.27 -24.05 -29.35
N LEU A 397 33.15 -24.59 -28.85
CA LEU A 397 33.06 -25.92 -28.25
C LEU A 397 32.56 -27.01 -29.20
N ILE A 398 32.14 -26.67 -30.43
CA ILE A 398 31.81 -27.66 -31.46
C ILE A 398 33.11 -28.21 -32.05
N LYS A 399 33.68 -29.21 -31.38
CA LYS A 399 34.69 -30.12 -31.96
C LYS A 399 34.09 -30.74 -33.22
N ARG A 400 34.55 -30.27 -34.37
CA ARG A 400 34.28 -30.81 -35.70
C ARG A 400 34.76 -32.27 -35.74
N ASN A 401 33.86 -33.22 -35.48
CA ASN A 401 34.11 -34.64 -35.78
C ASN A 401 34.29 -34.77 -37.30
N ARG A 402 35.55 -34.89 -37.73
CA ARG A 402 35.87 -35.30 -39.09
C ARG A 402 35.54 -36.80 -39.21
N VAL A 403 34.68 -37.11 -40.16
CA VAL A 403 34.52 -38.45 -40.75
C VAL A 403 35.80 -38.82 -41.49
#